data_AF-A0A3M7N7E9-F1
#
_entry.id   AF-A0A3M7N7E9-F1
#
_cell.length_a   1.000
_cell.length_b   1.000
_cell.length_c   1.000
_cell.angle_alpha   90.00
_cell.angle_beta   90.00
_cell.angle_gamma   90.00
#
_symmetry.space_group_name_H-M   'P 1'
#
loop_
_entity.id
_entity.type
_entity.pdbx_description
1 polymer ?
#
loop_
_entity_poly.entity_id
_entity_poly.type
_entity_poly.pdbx_seq_one_letter_code
_entity_poly.pdbx_strand_id
1 'polypeptide(L)'
;MASAATILSAASTTAAAAARATDISPFTIRSLYRALLRQSSQFANYNFREYARRRTRDAFHDNAAVTDQRQRQELVQKGLKELQVLKGKEAGVVVSR
;
A
#
# COMPACT_ATOMS: atom_id res chain seq x y z
N MET A 1 43.08 11.98 17.27
CA MET A 1 41.98 11.25 17.93
C MET A 1 40.74 11.36 17.07
N ALA A 2 40.39 10.29 16.35
CA ALA A 2 39.33 10.28 15.35
C ALA A 2 37.94 10.18 16.00
N SER A 3 37.04 11.11 15.66
CA SER A 3 35.66 11.11 16.16
C SER A 3 34.80 10.18 15.30
N ALA A 4 34.32 9.09 15.91
CA ALA A 4 33.58 8.00 15.26
C ALA A 4 32.05 8.20 15.34
N ALA A 5 31.53 9.37 14.98
CA ALA A 5 30.12 9.72 15.20
C ALA A 5 29.29 10.06 13.93
N THR A 6 29.79 9.83 12.71
CA THR A 6 29.15 10.38 11.50
C THR A 6 28.40 9.36 10.61
N ILE A 7 28.34 8.06 10.95
CA ILE A 7 27.87 7.04 9.98
C ILE A 7 26.37 6.66 10.11
N LEU A 8 25.59 7.15 11.10
CA LEU A 8 24.23 6.62 11.35
C LEU A 8 23.02 7.52 10.96
N SER A 9 23.15 8.47 10.03
CA SER A 9 22.03 9.39 9.68
C SER A 9 21.43 9.24 8.26
N ALA A 10 22.09 8.52 7.34
CA ALA A 10 21.69 8.53 5.93
C ALA A 10 20.48 7.65 5.57
N ALA A 11 20.05 6.73 6.44
CA ALA A 11 18.96 5.79 6.12
C ALA A 11 17.54 6.39 6.26
N SER A 12 17.38 7.46 7.04
CA SER A 12 16.06 8.08 7.32
C SER A 12 15.57 9.03 6.23
N THR A 13 16.46 9.56 5.38
CA THR A 13 16.10 10.61 4.41
C THR A 13 15.42 10.06 3.15
N THR A 14 15.76 8.84 2.73
CA THR A 14 15.22 8.22 1.50
C THR A 14 13.75 7.81 1.67
N ALA A 15 13.36 7.31 2.85
CA ALA A 15 11.97 6.95 3.14
C ALA A 15 11.03 8.17 3.21
N ALA A 16 11.51 9.28 3.78
CA ALA A 16 10.76 10.53 3.86
C ALA A 16 10.55 11.21 2.49
N ALA A 17 11.48 11.03 1.54
CA ALA A 17 11.34 11.53 0.18
C ALA A 17 10.28 10.75 -0.62
N ALA A 18 10.23 9.42 -0.48
CA ALA A 18 9.20 8.58 -1.11
C ALA A 18 7.78 8.87 -0.57
N ALA A 19 7.66 9.21 0.73
CA ALA A 19 6.42 9.66 1.35
C ALA A 19 5.87 10.98 0.77
N ARG A 20 6.75 11.90 0.35
CA ARG A 20 6.35 13.15 -0.31
C ARG A 20 5.83 12.97 -1.74
N ALA A 21 6.13 11.84 -2.40
CA ALA A 21 5.76 11.58 -3.78
C ALA A 21 4.40 10.88 -3.95
N THR A 22 3.79 10.39 -2.87
CA THR A 22 2.54 9.61 -2.97
C THR A 22 1.35 10.56 -3.09
N ASP A 23 0.72 10.58 -4.27
CA ASP A 23 -0.49 11.37 -4.49
C ASP A 23 -1.65 10.80 -3.66
N ILE A 24 -2.19 11.63 -2.77
CA ILE A 24 -3.33 11.28 -1.93
C ILE A 24 -4.60 12.06 -2.31
N SER A 25 -4.64 12.57 -3.54
CA SER A 25 -5.84 13.21 -4.08
C SER A 25 -7.05 12.27 -3.96
N PRO A 26 -8.26 12.80 -3.75
CA PRO A 26 -9.47 11.99 -3.66
C PRO A 26 -9.72 11.14 -4.93
N PHE A 27 -9.18 11.56 -6.08
CA PHE A 27 -9.20 10.80 -7.32
C PHE A 27 -8.28 9.57 -7.24
N THR A 28 -7.03 9.75 -6.80
CA THR A 28 -6.05 8.66 -6.68
C THR A 28 -6.45 7.62 -5.63
N ILE A 29 -7.03 8.05 -4.50
CA ILE A 29 -7.57 7.12 -3.50
C ILE A 29 -8.71 6.26 -4.08
N ARG A 30 -9.63 6.87 -4.84
CA ARG A 30 -10.73 6.13 -5.50
C ARG A 30 -10.22 5.22 -6.61
N SER A 31 -9.20 5.64 -7.36
CA SER A 31 -8.62 4.82 -8.43
C SER A 31 -7.91 3.59 -7.84
N LEU A 32 -7.18 3.76 -6.73
CA LEU A 32 -6.54 2.68 -5.97
C LEU A 32 -7.57 1.69 -5.42
N TYR A 33 -8.63 2.17 -4.79
CA TYR A 33 -9.73 1.33 -4.30
C TYR A 33 -10.32 0.45 -5.42
N ARG A 34 -10.65 1.06 -6.56
CA ARG A 34 -11.21 0.33 -7.71
C ARG A 34 -10.19 -0.65 -8.29
N ALA A 35 -8.90 -0.31 -8.30
CA ALA A 35 -7.85 -1.22 -8.77
C ALA A 35 -7.71 -2.45 -7.87
N LEU A 36 -7.72 -2.28 -6.54
CA LEU A 36 -7.71 -3.38 -5.57
C LEU A 36 -8.91 -4.29 -5.79
N LEU A 37 -10.13 -3.76 -5.83
CA LEU A 37 -11.34 -4.57 -6.04
C LEU A 37 -11.32 -5.35 -7.37
N ARG A 38 -10.87 -4.72 -8.45
CA ARG A 38 -10.74 -5.38 -9.77
C ARG A 38 -9.72 -6.50 -9.74
N GLN A 39 -8.61 -6.32 -9.02
CA GLN A 39 -7.58 -7.36 -8.90
C GLN A 39 -8.09 -8.50 -8.00
N SER A 40 -8.73 -8.19 -6.88
CA SER A 40 -9.35 -9.18 -6.01
C SER A 40 -10.36 -10.05 -6.75
N SER A 41 -11.13 -9.50 -7.72
CA SER A 41 -12.09 -10.28 -8.49
C SER A 41 -11.46 -11.27 -9.47
N GLN A 42 -10.17 -11.15 -9.79
CA GLN A 42 -9.48 -12.05 -10.73
C GLN A 42 -9.07 -13.39 -10.10
N PHE A 43 -9.10 -13.53 -8.77
CA PHE A 43 -8.74 -14.81 -8.16
C PHE A 43 -9.77 -15.88 -8.51
N ALA A 44 -9.30 -17.03 -9.01
CA ALA A 44 -10.14 -18.19 -9.29
C ALA A 44 -10.83 -18.72 -8.03
N ASN A 45 -10.08 -18.84 -6.92
CA ASN A 45 -10.60 -19.32 -5.65
C ASN A 45 -11.57 -18.29 -5.03
N TYR A 46 -12.81 -18.71 -4.81
CA TYR A 46 -13.88 -17.91 -4.20
C TYR A 46 -13.48 -17.31 -2.85
N ASN A 47 -12.87 -18.11 -1.97
CA ASN A 47 -12.51 -17.68 -0.63
C ASN A 47 -11.47 -16.55 -0.66
N PHE A 48 -10.48 -16.65 -1.56
CA PHE A 48 -9.47 -15.60 -1.72
C PHE A 48 -10.04 -14.34 -2.34
N ARG A 49 -10.88 -14.48 -3.38
CA ARG A 49 -11.59 -13.35 -3.99
C ARG A 49 -12.43 -12.60 -2.97
N GLU A 50 -13.28 -13.30 -2.23
CA GLU A 50 -14.16 -12.66 -1.24
C GLU A 50 -13.42 -12.13 -0.02
N TYR A 51 -12.39 -12.84 0.44
CA TYR A 51 -11.51 -12.33 1.50
C TYR A 51 -10.85 -11.02 1.07
N ALA A 52 -10.23 -10.98 -0.11
CA ALA A 52 -9.55 -9.78 -0.60
C ALA A 52 -10.53 -8.62 -0.80
N ARG A 53 -11.71 -8.87 -1.38
CA ARG A 53 -12.75 -7.84 -1.55
C ARG A 53 -13.25 -7.29 -0.22
N ARG A 54 -13.55 -8.16 0.75
CA ARG A 54 -13.99 -7.74 2.09
C ARG A 54 -12.89 -6.94 2.78
N ARG A 55 -11.66 -7.47 2.82
CA ARG A 55 -10.50 -6.81 3.43
C ARG A 55 -10.23 -5.43 2.85
N THR A 56 -10.33 -5.26 1.53
CA THR A 56 -10.20 -3.95 0.88
C THR A 56 -11.33 -3.01 1.27
N ARG A 57 -12.59 -3.48 1.32
CA ARG A 57 -13.72 -2.64 1.75
C ARG A 57 -13.56 -2.17 3.18
N ASP A 58 -13.29 -3.10 4.08
CA ASP A 58 -13.11 -2.82 5.52
C ASP A 58 -11.96 -1.83 5.71
N ALA A 59 -10.81 -2.05 5.06
CA ALA A 59 -9.67 -1.13 5.15
C ALA A 59 -10.01 0.31 4.74
N PHE A 60 -10.74 0.50 3.63
CA PHE A 60 -11.09 1.84 3.17
C PHE A 60 -12.18 2.48 4.03
N HIS A 61 -13.11 1.69 4.56
CA HIS A 61 -14.14 2.17 5.46
C HIS A 61 -13.56 2.59 6.81
N ASP A 62 -12.73 1.74 7.43
CA ASP A 62 -12.08 2.00 8.72
C ASP A 62 -11.19 3.25 8.69
N ASN A 63 -10.60 3.56 7.53
CA ASN A 63 -9.72 4.72 7.35
C ASN A 63 -10.39 5.92 6.68
N ALA A 64 -11.70 5.90 6.44
CA ALA A 64 -12.40 6.97 5.73
C ALA A 64 -12.37 8.31 6.48
N ALA A 65 -12.29 8.27 7.82
CA ALA A 65 -12.27 9.44 8.69
C ALA A 65 -10.86 10.01 8.92
N VAL A 66 -9.80 9.43 8.34
CA VAL A 66 -8.42 9.87 8.56
C VAL A 66 -8.16 11.22 7.89
N THR A 67 -7.98 12.25 8.71
CA THR A 67 -7.70 13.63 8.27
C THR A 67 -6.21 13.95 8.22
N ASP A 68 -5.38 13.21 8.96
CA ASP A 68 -3.93 13.41 9.00
C ASP A 68 -3.28 13.06 7.64
N GLN A 69 -2.52 14.02 7.11
CA GLN A 69 -1.87 13.90 5.81
C GLN A 69 -0.86 12.76 5.75
N ARG A 70 -0.05 12.58 6.80
CA ARG A 70 1.01 11.56 6.85
C ARG A 70 0.39 10.18 6.93
N GLN A 71 -0.61 10.01 7.78
CA GLN A 71 -1.35 8.75 7.89
C GLN A 71 -2.01 8.38 6.56
N ARG A 72 -2.63 9.34 5.85
CA ARG A 72 -3.19 9.07 4.51
C ARG A 72 -2.12 8.64 3.51
N GLN A 73 -0.94 9.27 3.53
CA GLN A 73 0.18 8.88 2.67
C GLN A 73 0.62 7.44 2.96
N GLU A 74 0.80 7.08 4.22
CA GLU A 74 1.16 5.72 4.64
C GLU A 74 0.11 4.69 4.21
N LEU A 75 -1.18 5.02 4.36
CA LEU A 75 -2.29 4.16 3.94
C LEU A 75 -2.33 3.97 2.42
N VAL A 76 -2.12 5.03 1.64
CA VAL A 76 -2.06 4.93 0.18
C VAL A 76 -0.85 4.09 -0.25
N GLN A 77 0.32 4.29 0.36
CA GLN A 77 1.50 3.46 0.10
C GLN A 77 1.25 1.99 0.44
N LYS A 78 0.60 1.72 1.57
CA LYS A 78 0.21 0.37 1.96
C LYS A 78 -0.71 -0.25 0.93
N GLY A 79 -1.76 0.46 0.50
CA GLY A 79 -2.67 -0.02 -0.54
C GLY A 79 -1.98 -0.27 -1.89
N LEU A 80 -0.98 0.55 -2.25
CA LEU A 80 -0.18 0.34 -3.46
C LEU A 80 0.68 -0.94 -3.37
N LYS A 81 1.28 -1.24 -2.22
CA LYS A 81 2.00 -2.50 -1.97
C LYS A 81 1.05 -3.69 -2.01
N GLU A 82 -0.08 -3.61 -1.31
CA GLU A 82 -1.12 -4.64 -1.36
C GLU A 82 -1.57 -4.91 -2.81
N LEU A 83 -1.74 -3.87 -3.63
CA LEU A 83 -2.06 -4.02 -5.05
C LEU A 83 -0.96 -4.76 -5.84
N GLN A 84 0.32 -4.53 -5.53
CA GLN A 84 1.42 -5.25 -6.16
C GLN A 84 1.46 -6.71 -5.77
N VAL A 85 1.18 -7.03 -4.50
CA VAL A 85 1.03 -8.40 -4.00
C VAL A 85 -0.13 -9.10 -4.71
N LEU A 86 -1.30 -8.46 -4.82
CA LEU A 86 -2.46 -9.04 -5.51
C LEU A 86 -2.22 -9.22 -7.01
N LYS A 87 -1.31 -8.44 -7.61
CA LYS A 87 -0.86 -8.59 -9.00
C LYS A 87 0.26 -9.62 -9.17
N GLY A 88 0.76 -10.22 -8.09
CA GLY A 88 1.89 -11.15 -8.12
C GLY A 88 3.24 -10.50 -8.46
N LYS A 89 3.38 -9.17 -8.29
CA LYS A 89 4.62 -8.43 -8.63
C LYS A 89 5.62 -8.33 -7.47
N GLU A 90 5.14 -8.42 -6.23
CA GLU A 90 5.97 -8.32 -5.01
C GLU A 90 6.19 -9.67 -4.30
N ALA A 91 5.66 -10.79 -4.82
CA ALA A 91 5.90 -12.12 -4.30
C ALA A 91 6.18 -13.10 -5.45
N GLY A 92 7.45 -13.48 -5.61
CA GLY A 92 7.74 -14.79 -6.18
C GLY A 92 7.16 -15.84 -5.24
N VAL A 93 6.40 -16.78 -5.80
CA VAL A 93 5.79 -17.96 -5.14
C VAL A 93 4.37 -17.75 -4.60
N VAL A 94 3.45 -18.55 -5.18
CA VAL A 94 2.04 -18.83 -4.83
C VAL A 94 1.10 -17.63 -5.01
N VAL A 95 0.18 -17.62 -5.97
CA VAL A 95 -0.97 -18.52 -6.04
C VAL A 95 -1.37 -18.71 -7.51
N SER A 96 -1.41 -19.99 -7.88
CA SER A 96 -2.08 -20.67 -8.99
C SER A 96 -2.54 -19.85 -10.22
N ARG A 97 -2.14 -20.39 -11.38
CA ARG A 97 -2.84 -20.29 -12.67
C ARG A 97 -4.34 -20.02 -12.55
#